data_AF-A0ABC9XUU8-F1
#
_entry.id   AF-A0ABC9XUU8-F1
#
_cell.length_a   1.000
_cell.length_b   1.000
_cell.length_c   1.000
_cell.angle_alpha   90.00
_cell.angle_beta   90.00
_cell.angle_gamma   90.00
#
_symmetry.space_group_name_H-M   'P 1'
#
loop_
_entity.id
_entity.type
_entity.pdbx_description
1 polymer ?
#
loop_
_entity_poly.entity_id
_entity_poly.type
_entity_poly.pdbx_seq_one_letter_code
_entity_poly.pdbx_strand_id
1 'polypeptide(L)' 'MSAKAKRLMNISMDILCKGVVTEADRRRRQRRGSFIGILELQAAVDKVIKGEDGAHFSSSIPSRSCMN' A
#
# COMPACT_ATOMS: atom_id res chain seq x y z
N MET A 1 3.13 -8.26 22.67
CA MET A 1 3.12 -7.13 21.72
C MET A 1 2.43 -5.93 22.35
N SER A 2 3.07 -4.75 22.35
CA SER A 2 2.47 -3.53 22.91
C SER A 2 1.33 -3.01 22.04
N ALA A 3 0.40 -2.26 22.63
CA ALA A 3 -0.66 -1.59 21.87
C ALA A 3 -0.10 -0.66 20.78
N LYS A 4 1.04 -0.01 21.05
CA LYS A 4 1.76 0.83 20.09
C LYS A 4 2.28 0.02 18.90
N ALA A 5 2.88 -1.14 19.14
CA ALA A 5 3.37 -2.02 18.08
C ALA A 5 2.23 -2.54 17.20
N LYS A 6 1.10 -2.94 17.80
CA LYS A 6 -0.10 -3.35 17.05
C LYS A 6 -0.63 -2.21 16.15
N ARG A 7 -0.68 -0.98 16.68
CA ARG A 7 -1.12 0.19 15.90
C ARG A 7 -0.21 0.46 14.71
N LEU A 8 1.12 0.39 14.90
CA LEU A 8 2.08 0.57 13.82
C LEU A 8 1.93 -0.50 12.75
N MET A 9 1.79 -1.77 13.13
CA MET A 9 1.54 -2.86 12.18
C MET A 9 0.26 -2.65 11.38
N ASN A 10 -0.83 -2.22 12.02
CA ASN A 10 -2.09 -1.95 11.31
C ASN A 10 -1.95 -0.82 10.29
N ILE A 11 -1.22 0.25 10.63
CA ILE A 11 -0.93 1.35 9.69
C ILE A 11 -0.08 0.84 8.53
N SER A 12 0.98 0.08 8.82
CA SER A 12 1.83 -0.50 7.78
C SER A 12 1.04 -1.42 6.85
N MET A 13 0.14 -2.24 7.37
CA MET A 13 -0.73 -3.11 6.56
C MET A 13 -1.72 -2.32 5.71
N ASP A 14 -2.35 -1.26 6.25
CA ASP A 14 -3.23 -0.39 5.48
C ASP A 14 -2.50 0.25 4.30
N ILE A 15 -1.28 0.73 4.54
CA ILE A 15 -0.40 1.31 3.52
C ILE A 15 -0.06 0.28 2.43
N LEU A 16 0.37 -0.93 2.84
CA LEU A 16 0.70 -2.01 1.91
C LEU A 16 -0.51 -2.42 1.07
N CYS A 17 -1.67 -2.63 1.69
CA CYS A 17 -2.91 -2.99 0.99
C CYS A 17 -3.29 -1.92 -0.05
N LYS A 18 -3.23 -0.64 0.32
CA LYS A 18 -3.51 0.47 -0.62
C LYS A 18 -2.52 0.49 -1.78
N GLY A 19 -1.24 0.27 -1.52
CA GLY A 19 -0.21 0.18 -2.55
C GLY A 19 -0.48 -0.93 -3.56
N VAL A 20 -0.74 -2.14 -3.07
CA VAL A 20 -1.01 -3.32 -3.90
C VAL A 20 -2.27 -3.12 -4.74
N VAL A 21 -3.38 -2.65 -4.14
CA VAL A 21 -4.63 -2.44 -4.88
C VAL A 21 -4.49 -1.35 -5.94
N THR A 22 -3.79 -0.25 -5.62
CA THR A 22 -3.55 0.84 -6.57
C THR A 22 -2.76 0.36 -7.78
N GLU A 23 -1.70 -0.41 -7.54
CA GLU A 23 -0.86 -0.94 -8.62
C GLU A 23 -1.59 -2.03 -9.44
N ALA A 24 -2.36 -2.90 -8.79
CA ALA A 24 -3.15 -3.91 -9.48
C ALA A 24 -4.23 -3.25 -10.36
N ASP A 25 -4.87 -2.18 -9.87
CA ASP A 25 -5.84 -1.40 -10.65
C ASP A 25 -5.18 -0.68 -11.83
N ARG A 26 -3.99 -0.11 -11.63
CA ARG A 26 -3.19 0.51 -12.71
C ARG A 26 -2.93 -0.49 -13.83
N ARG A 27 -2.50 -1.71 -13.48
CA ARG A 27 -2.24 -2.81 -14.44
C ARG A 27 -3.52 -3.25 -15.15
N ARG A 28 -4.62 -3.39 -14.41
CA ARG A 28 -5.95 -3.68 -14.94
C ARG A 28 -6.37 -2.67 -16.01
N ARG A 29 -6.18 -1.37 -15.75
CA ARG A 29 -6.46 -0.29 -16.72
C ARG A 29 -5.55 -0.37 -17.95
N GLN A 30 -4.27 -0.69 -17.79
CA GLN A 30 -3.33 -0.86 -18.91
C GLN A 30 -3.74 -2.00 -19.85
N ARG A 31 -4.22 -3.12 -19.30
CA ARG A 31 -4.79 -4.22 -20.08
C ARG A 31 -6.18 -3.92 -20.64
N ARG A 32 -6.82 -2.81 -20.23
CA ARG A 32 -8.25 -2.51 -20.50
C ARG A 32 -9.19 -3.62 -19.98
N GLY A 33 -8.80 -4.26 -18.88
CA GLY A 33 -9.60 -5.30 -18.23
C GLY A 33 -10.79 -4.71 -17.46
N SER A 34 -11.83 -5.52 -17.28
CA SER A 34 -12.98 -5.16 -16.44
C SER A 34 -12.75 -5.45 -14.95
N PHE A 35 -11.89 -6.43 -14.63
CA PHE A 35 -11.60 -6.87 -13.27
C PHE A 35 -10.09 -7.02 -13.05
N ILE A 36 -9.68 -6.94 -11.79
CA ILE A 36 -8.31 -7.26 -11.34
C ILE A 36 -8.20 -8.77 -11.24
N GLY A 37 -7.38 -9.38 -12.07
CA GLY A 37 -7.09 -10.81 -12.02
C GLY A 37 -5.91 -11.12 -11.11
N ILE A 38 -5.64 -12.42 -10.97
CA ILE A 38 -4.53 -12.94 -10.16
C ILE A 38 -3.19 -12.44 -10.69
N LEU A 39 -3.03 -12.30 -12.01
CA LEU A 39 -1.78 -11.84 -12.63
C LEU A 39 -1.49 -10.37 -12.30
N GLU A 40 -2.50 -9.50 -12.35
CA GLU A 40 -2.34 -8.10 -11.95
C GLU A 40 -2.01 -7.96 -10.47
N LEU A 41 -2.69 -8.75 -9.63
CA LEU A 41 -2.45 -8.76 -8.20
C LEU A 41 -1.04 -9.25 -7.86
N GLN A 42 -0.61 -10.35 -8.47
CA GLN A 42 0.72 -10.93 -8.23
C GLN A 42 1.83 -9.97 -8.67
N ALA A 43 1.68 -9.35 -9.84
CA ALA A 43 2.66 -8.38 -10.31
C ALA A 43 2.64 -7.07 -9.50
N ALA A 44 1.52 -6.72 -8.87
CA ALA A 44 1.43 -5.60 -7.94
C ALA A 44 2.12 -5.91 -6.60
N VAL A 45 1.91 -7.09 -6.06
CA VAL A 45 2.59 -7.57 -4.84
C VAL A 45 4.09 -7.62 -5.06
N ASP A 46 4.55 -8.21 -6.16
CA ASP A 46 5.97 -8.29 -6.49
C ASP A 46 6.61 -6.91 -6.56
N LYS A 47 5.94 -5.94 -7.19
CA LYS A 47 6.44 -4.57 -7.30
C LYS A 47 6.51 -3.85 -5.95
N VAL A 48 5.46 -3.97 -5.14
CA VAL A 48 5.39 -3.32 -3.82
C VAL A 48 6.41 -3.93 -2.84
N ILE A 49 6.64 -5.24 -2.90
CA ILE A 49 7.61 -5.93 -2.05
C ILE A 49 9.05 -5.69 -2.52
N LYS A 50 9.32 -5.75 -3.84
CA LYS A 50 10.68 -5.57 -4.39
C LYS A 50 11.12 -4.11 -4.40
N GLY A 51 10.22 -3.16 -4.15
CA GLY A 51 10.56 -1.73 -4.06
C GLY A 51 11.02 -1.12 -5.39
N GLU A 52 10.70 -1.74 -6.52
CA GLU A 52 11.18 -1.31 -7.85
C GLU A 52 10.61 0.04 -8.35
N ASP A 53 9.63 0.61 -7.64
CA ASP A 53 9.29 2.03 -7.79
C ASP A 53 9.30 2.69 -6.43
N GLY A 54 10.39 3.43 -6.16
CA GLY A 54 10.64 4.24 -4.97
C GLY A 54 9.69 5.42 -4.82
N ALA A 55 8.38 5.19 -4.74
CA ALA A 55 7.53 6.06 -3.97
C ALA A 55 7.78 5.70 -2.50
N HIS A 56 8.72 6.42 -1.88
CA HIS A 56 8.69 6.63 -0.43
C HIS A 56 7.22 6.73 -0.02
N PHE A 57 6.72 5.73 0.70
CA PHE A 57 5.54 5.89 1.51
C PHE A 57 5.92 6.90 2.59
N SER A 58 5.92 8.17 2.20
CA SER A 58 5.89 9.32 3.07
C SER A 58 4.56 9.21 3.79
N SER A 59 4.56 8.38 4.83
CA SER A 59 3.65 8.52 5.92
C SER A 59 3.99 9.88 6.53
N SER A 60 3.34 10.92 6.02
CA SER A 60 2.95 12.03 6.87
C SER A 60 2.04 11.45 7.95
N ILE A 61 2.65 10.79 8.94
CA ILE A 61 2.04 10.60 10.24
C ILE A 61 1.68 12.03 10.65
N PRO A 62 0.40 12.40 10.78
CA PRO A 62 0.08 13.70 11.30
C PRO A 62 0.59 13.69 12.74
N SER A 63 1.71 14.38 12.98
CA SER A 63 2.08 14.82 14.31
C SER A 63 0.89 15.62 14.82
N ARG A 64 0.08 15.01 15.68
CA ARG A 64 -0.90 15.72 16.49
C ARG A 64 -0.10 16.61 17.45
N SER A 65 0.37 17.74 16.96
CA SER A 65 0.67 18.91 17.76
C SER A 65 -0.50 19.87 17.55
N CYS A 66 -1.48 19.80 18.44
CA CYS A 66 -2.39 20.88 18.83
C CYS A 66 -3.43 20.30 19.82
N MET A 67 -3.64 21.04 20.91
CA MET A 67 -4.50 20.79 22.08
C MET A 67 -3.83 19.90 23.15
N ASN A 68 -3.36 20.38 24.30
CA ASN A 68 -3.51 21.67 25.00
C ASN A 68 -2.20 22.03 25.71
#